data_AF-A0A1I3GWZ5-F1
#
_entry.id   AF-A0A1I3GWZ5-F1
#
_cell.length_a   1.000
_cell.length_b   1.000
_cell.length_c   1.000
_cell.angle_alpha   90.00
_cell.angle_beta   90.00
_cell.angle_gamma   90.00
#
_symmetry.space_group_name_H-M   'P 1'
#
loop_
_entity.id
_entity.type
_entity.pdbx_description
1 polymer ?
#
loop_
_entity_poly.entity_id
_entity_poly.type
_entity_poly.pdbx_seq_one_letter_code
_entity_poly.pdbx_strand_id
1 'polypeptide(L)'
;MHGFLGPNGAGKSTTIRILLGLMRADSGAASPLGGDPWADATDLHRRLAYVPGDVTLWPNLSGGEVIDLLGRLRGGIDAQRRKSLLERFELDPRKKGRAYSKGNRQKVALLAAAAHALSARRDLAAGLLPPRLGPATAAPGLRSPLALAWQLHRGQVVGWSVGFAVGGLALGGAVSGGLEGQIDLGTAAGLGYGLSTGDLGRLPQVLGAALVYLPAVWVMTGIAAALVGLLPRLAMAGWGVWVGFILLDVFGMLGQVDEKLLDIIPFTHVPWVVLGQMSTAPLVGLTAVAAVLAALGVVGLRRRDLA
;
A
#
# COMPACT_ATOMS: atom_id res chain seq x y z
N MET A 1 -20.03 -20.08 32.59
CA MET A 1 -20.21 -20.57 31.21
C MET A 1 -21.63 -21.07 31.11
N HIS A 2 -22.37 -20.71 30.06
CA HIS A 2 -23.74 -21.20 29.84
C HIS A 2 -23.77 -21.98 28.52
N GLY A 3 -24.54 -23.06 28.47
CA GLY A 3 -24.66 -23.90 27.29
C GLY A 3 -26.09 -24.38 27.12
N PHE A 4 -26.54 -24.44 25.87
CA PHE A 4 -27.80 -25.09 25.53
C PHE A 4 -27.56 -26.58 25.32
N LEU A 5 -28.24 -27.42 26.11
CA LEU A 5 -28.18 -28.87 26.00
C LEU A 5 -29.55 -29.40 25.55
N GLY A 6 -29.56 -30.33 24.61
CA GLY A 6 -30.79 -30.93 24.08
C GLY A 6 -30.52 -31.73 22.79
N PRO A 7 -31.48 -32.57 22.33
CA PRO A 7 -31.32 -33.38 21.13
C PRO A 7 -31.20 -32.53 19.85
N ASN A 8 -30.78 -33.15 18.75
CA ASN A 8 -30.79 -32.51 17.43
C ASN A 8 -32.23 -32.10 17.09
N GLY A 9 -32.43 -30.87 16.62
CA GLY A 9 -33.76 -30.31 16.37
C GLY A 9 -34.41 -29.57 17.54
N ALA A 10 -33.86 -29.62 18.76
CA ALA A 10 -34.40 -28.91 19.94
C ALA A 10 -34.29 -27.37 19.89
N GLY A 11 -33.99 -26.77 18.74
CA GLY A 11 -33.95 -25.31 18.59
C GLY A 11 -32.66 -24.60 19.05
N LYS A 12 -31.66 -25.29 19.59
CA LYS A 12 -30.41 -24.68 20.10
C LYS A 12 -29.76 -23.69 19.12
N SER A 13 -29.57 -24.10 17.86
CA SER A 13 -28.98 -23.25 16.82
C SER A 13 -29.90 -22.09 16.45
N THR A 14 -31.21 -22.30 16.48
CA THR A 14 -32.23 -21.26 16.27
C THR A 14 -32.14 -20.21 17.38
N THR A 15 -32.08 -20.64 18.64
CA THR A 15 -31.91 -19.75 19.80
C THR A 15 -30.63 -18.94 19.71
N ILE A 16 -29.50 -19.56 19.34
CA ILE A 16 -28.24 -18.84 19.13
C ILE A 16 -28.38 -17.81 18.01
N ARG A 17 -29.03 -18.13 16.88
CA ARG A 17 -29.26 -17.17 15.79
C ARG A 17 -30.15 -16.00 16.22
N ILE A 18 -31.17 -16.25 17.05
CA ILE A 18 -32.02 -15.19 17.63
C ILE A 18 -31.20 -14.28 18.54
N LEU A 19 -30.40 -14.85 19.45
CA LEU A 19 -29.52 -14.07 20.33
C LEU A 19 -28.45 -13.27 19.56
N LEU A 20 -28.05 -13.75 18.40
CA LEU A 20 -27.14 -13.04 17.49
C LEU A 20 -27.85 -12.06 16.56
N GLY A 21 -29.18 -11.91 16.61
CA GLY A 21 -29.91 -11.04 15.68
C GLY A 21 -29.89 -11.52 14.22
N LEU A 22 -29.50 -12.77 13.96
CA LEU A 22 -29.49 -13.39 12.62
C LEU A 22 -30.85 -13.96 12.22
N MET A 23 -31.76 -14.08 13.19
CA MET A 23 -33.12 -14.58 13.00
C MET A 23 -34.04 -13.84 13.96
N ARG A 24 -35.20 -13.38 13.49
CA ARG A 24 -36.19 -12.73 14.35
C ARG A 24 -36.98 -13.80 15.11
N ALA A 25 -37.26 -13.56 16.39
CA ALA A 25 -38.18 -14.40 17.15
C ALA A 25 -39.62 -14.10 16.73
N ASP A 26 -40.46 -15.13 16.60
CA ASP A 26 -41.89 -14.97 16.31
C ASP A 26 -42.65 -14.38 17.50
N SER A 27 -42.23 -14.71 18.73
CA SER A 27 -42.75 -14.14 19.96
C SER A 27 -41.71 -14.21 21.10
N GLY A 28 -41.96 -13.48 22.19
CA GLY A 28 -41.06 -13.37 23.34
C GLY A 28 -40.03 -12.23 23.22
N ALA A 29 -39.13 -12.15 24.20
CA ALA A 29 -38.08 -11.15 24.27
C ALA A 29 -36.72 -11.79 24.59
N ALA A 30 -35.65 -11.24 24.02
CA ALA A 30 -34.29 -11.63 24.29
C ALA A 30 -33.44 -10.36 24.49
N SER A 31 -32.56 -10.36 25.48
CA SER A 31 -31.73 -9.18 25.81
C SER A 31 -30.26 -9.56 26.04
N PRO A 32 -29.55 -10.10 25.04
CA PRO A 32 -28.13 -10.43 25.17
C PRO A 32 -27.34 -9.18 25.57
N LEU A 33 -26.51 -9.28 26.62
CA LEU A 33 -25.68 -8.18 27.11
C LEU A 33 -26.43 -6.85 27.40
N GLY A 34 -27.74 -6.93 27.66
CA GLY A 34 -28.59 -5.80 28.01
C GLY A 34 -29.19 -5.02 26.84
N GLY A 35 -29.02 -5.48 25.59
CA GLY A 35 -29.60 -4.84 24.40
C GLY A 35 -30.53 -5.76 23.61
N ASP A 36 -31.35 -5.20 22.74
CA ASP A 36 -32.24 -5.95 21.85
C ASP A 36 -31.47 -6.50 20.63
N PRO A 37 -31.55 -7.81 20.30
CA PRO A 37 -30.79 -8.41 19.20
C PRO A 37 -31.07 -7.80 17.83
N TRP A 38 -32.21 -7.16 17.63
CA TRP A 38 -32.64 -6.60 16.36
C TRP A 38 -32.43 -5.09 16.31
N ALA A 39 -32.85 -4.36 17.35
CA ALA A 39 -32.72 -2.91 17.43
C ALA A 39 -31.28 -2.46 17.73
N ASP A 40 -30.57 -3.19 18.60
CA ASP A 40 -29.21 -2.85 19.04
C ASP A 40 -28.12 -3.73 18.38
N ALA A 41 -28.45 -4.38 17.25
CA ALA A 41 -27.63 -5.40 16.61
C ALA A 41 -26.18 -4.95 16.38
N THR A 42 -25.96 -3.71 15.92
CA THR A 42 -24.62 -3.18 15.66
C THR A 42 -23.78 -3.06 16.94
N ASP A 43 -24.35 -2.57 18.03
CA ASP A 43 -23.63 -2.43 19.30
C ASP A 43 -23.34 -3.80 19.92
N LEU A 44 -24.34 -4.68 19.90
CA LEU A 44 -24.21 -6.05 20.38
C LEU A 44 -23.16 -6.83 19.61
N HIS A 45 -23.13 -6.73 18.28
CA HIS A 45 -22.14 -7.42 17.45
C HIS A 45 -20.73 -6.92 17.70
N ARG A 46 -20.49 -5.68 18.16
CA ARG A 46 -19.14 -5.25 18.57
C ARG A 46 -18.63 -6.02 19.79
N ARG A 47 -19.54 -6.43 20.68
CA ARG A 47 -19.26 -7.07 21.97
C ARG A 47 -19.41 -8.60 21.92
N LEU A 48 -20.00 -9.13 20.85
CA LEU A 48 -20.23 -10.56 20.63
C LEU A 48 -19.29 -11.12 19.56
N ALA A 49 -18.82 -12.35 19.79
CA ALA A 49 -18.13 -13.16 18.80
C ALA A 49 -18.85 -14.50 18.67
N TYR A 50 -19.12 -14.90 17.42
CA TYR A 50 -19.72 -16.19 17.10
C TYR A 50 -18.75 -17.00 16.25
N VAL A 51 -18.52 -18.25 16.66
CA VAL A 51 -17.73 -19.21 15.90
C VAL A 51 -18.67 -20.35 15.48
N PRO A 52 -18.94 -20.50 14.17
CA PRO A 52 -19.79 -21.58 13.69
C PRO A 52 -19.11 -22.94 13.90
N GLY A 53 -19.92 -24.00 14.03
CA GLY A 53 -19.40 -25.36 14.19
C GLY A 53 -18.60 -25.85 12.99
N ASP A 54 -19.02 -25.48 11.77
CA ASP A 54 -18.27 -25.67 10.54
C ASP A 54 -17.67 -24.34 10.08
N VAL A 55 -16.36 -24.27 10.09
CA VAL A 55 -15.60 -23.08 9.69
C VAL A 55 -15.05 -23.27 8.27
N THR A 56 -15.55 -22.44 7.35
CA THR A 56 -15.00 -22.32 6.00
C THR A 56 -14.05 -21.13 5.95
N LEU A 57 -12.77 -21.40 5.73
CA LEU A 57 -11.77 -20.35 5.49
C LEU A 57 -11.59 -20.13 3.99
N TRP A 58 -11.15 -18.94 3.60
CA TRP A 58 -10.71 -18.70 2.23
C TRP A 58 -9.52 -19.61 1.88
N PRO A 59 -9.62 -20.43 0.81
CA PRO A 59 -8.67 -21.52 0.57
C PRO A 59 -7.25 -21.03 0.25
N ASN A 60 -7.14 -19.82 -0.32
CA ASN A 60 -5.88 -19.23 -0.77
C ASN A 60 -5.19 -18.38 0.30
N LEU A 61 -5.90 -17.97 1.36
CA LEU A 61 -5.33 -17.21 2.47
C LEU A 61 -4.72 -18.13 3.51
N SER A 62 -3.62 -17.71 4.11
CA SER A 62 -3.02 -18.34 5.28
C SER A 62 -3.84 -18.10 6.54
N GLY A 63 -3.70 -18.96 7.55
CA GLY A 63 -4.43 -18.77 8.81
C GLY A 63 -4.09 -17.44 9.48
N GLY A 64 -2.84 -17.00 9.39
CA GLY A 64 -2.38 -15.69 9.86
C GLY A 64 -3.10 -14.55 9.14
N GLU A 65 -3.17 -14.58 7.81
CA GLU A 65 -3.87 -13.56 7.03
C GLU A 65 -5.37 -13.54 7.34
N VAL A 66 -5.99 -14.70 7.56
CA VAL A 66 -7.40 -14.76 7.95
C VAL A 66 -7.62 -14.14 9.34
N ILE A 67 -6.74 -14.43 10.30
CA ILE A 67 -6.79 -13.82 11.64
C ILE A 67 -6.64 -12.29 11.52
N ASP A 68 -5.69 -11.83 10.72
CA ASP A 68 -5.42 -10.41 10.54
C ASP A 68 -6.57 -9.69 9.84
N LEU A 69 -7.17 -10.32 8.82
CA LEU A 69 -8.36 -9.81 8.13
C LEU A 69 -9.55 -9.69 9.08
N LEU A 70 -9.90 -10.77 9.78
CA LEU A 70 -11.01 -10.78 10.73
C LEU A 70 -10.77 -9.81 11.89
N GLY A 71 -9.52 -9.64 12.32
CA GLY A 71 -9.11 -8.67 13.31
C GLY A 71 -9.29 -7.22 12.84
N ARG A 72 -8.84 -6.89 11.63
CA ARG A 72 -8.98 -5.55 11.05
C ARG A 72 -10.44 -5.13 10.91
N LEU A 73 -11.33 -6.05 10.53
CA LEU A 73 -12.79 -5.80 10.47
C LEU A 73 -13.41 -5.47 11.84
N ARG A 74 -12.71 -5.78 12.92
CA ARG A 74 -13.16 -5.63 14.31
C ARG A 74 -12.44 -4.53 15.08
N GLY A 75 -11.57 -3.74 14.44
CA GLY A 75 -10.82 -2.65 15.07
C GLY A 75 -9.34 -2.94 15.34
N GLY A 76 -8.84 -4.11 14.91
CA GLY A 76 -7.44 -4.52 15.07
C GLY A 76 -7.24 -5.59 16.16
N ILE A 77 -6.06 -6.21 16.16
CA ILE A 77 -5.65 -7.20 17.16
C ILE A 77 -4.28 -6.81 17.68
N ASP A 78 -4.08 -6.87 19.00
CA ASP A 78 -2.76 -6.71 19.62
C ASP A 78 -1.79 -7.82 19.16
N ALA A 79 -0.62 -7.41 18.66
CA ALA A 79 0.38 -8.31 18.08
C ALA A 79 0.94 -9.31 19.10
N GLN A 80 1.12 -8.89 20.35
CA GLN A 80 1.61 -9.75 21.43
C GLN A 80 0.56 -10.80 21.80
N ARG A 81 -0.71 -10.41 21.88
CA ARG A 81 -1.81 -11.33 22.14
C ARG A 81 -1.99 -12.35 21.02
N ARG A 82 -1.92 -11.90 19.76
CA ARG A 82 -1.94 -12.79 18.59
C ARG A 82 -0.84 -13.84 18.69
N LYS A 83 0.40 -13.43 18.97
CA LYS A 83 1.54 -14.35 19.12
C LYS A 83 1.30 -15.37 20.24
N SER A 84 0.90 -14.89 21.42
CA SER A 84 0.61 -15.76 22.57
C SER A 84 -0.51 -16.77 22.29
N LEU A 85 -1.56 -16.35 21.56
CA LEU A 85 -2.64 -17.26 21.19
C LEU A 85 -2.20 -18.26 20.10
N LEU A 86 -1.39 -17.85 19.13
CA LEU A 86 -0.84 -18.76 18.12
C LEU A 86 -0.02 -19.88 18.75
N GLU A 87 0.81 -19.53 19.75
CA GLU A 87 1.61 -20.49 20.53
C GLU A 87 0.70 -21.42 21.34
N ARG A 88 -0.27 -20.90 22.10
CA ARG A 88 -1.18 -21.71 22.94
C ARG A 88 -2.07 -22.66 22.16
N PHE A 89 -2.48 -22.27 20.96
CA PHE A 89 -3.31 -23.10 20.10
C PHE A 89 -2.49 -24.02 19.18
N GLU A 90 -1.16 -23.95 19.24
CA GLU A 90 -0.23 -24.72 18.40
C GLU A 90 -0.61 -24.64 16.91
N LEU A 91 -0.85 -23.43 16.43
CA LEU A 91 -1.33 -23.18 15.08
C LEU A 91 -0.21 -22.54 14.25
N ASP A 92 0.25 -23.21 13.18
CA ASP A 92 1.15 -22.59 12.21
C ASP A 92 0.35 -21.59 11.36
N PRO A 93 0.59 -20.26 11.47
CA PRO A 93 -0.17 -19.25 10.76
C PRO A 93 0.14 -19.18 9.26
N ARG A 94 1.25 -19.78 8.79
CA ARG A 94 1.71 -19.68 7.39
C ARG A 94 0.97 -20.63 6.45
N LYS A 95 0.33 -21.66 7.01
CA LYS A 95 -0.37 -22.68 6.22
C LYS A 95 -1.64 -22.10 5.59
N LYS A 96 -1.85 -22.37 4.30
CA LYS A 96 -3.05 -21.95 3.56
C LYS A 96 -4.32 -22.65 4.06
N GLY A 97 -5.45 -21.97 3.97
CA GLY A 97 -6.77 -22.42 4.39
C GLY A 97 -7.15 -23.81 3.88
N ARG A 98 -6.85 -24.08 2.60
CA ARG A 98 -7.09 -25.38 1.95
C ARG A 98 -6.33 -26.54 2.61
N ALA A 99 -5.16 -26.27 3.19
CA ALA A 99 -4.28 -27.27 3.75
C ALA A 99 -4.51 -27.49 5.27
N TYR A 100 -5.38 -26.69 5.91
CA TYR A 100 -5.79 -26.94 7.30
C TYR A 100 -6.78 -28.09 7.40
N SER A 101 -6.61 -28.91 8.45
CA SER A 101 -7.64 -29.85 8.92
C SER A 101 -8.85 -29.10 9.46
N LYS A 102 -10.00 -29.78 9.58
CA LYS A 102 -11.21 -29.22 10.17
C LYS A 102 -10.94 -28.57 11.54
N GLY A 103 -10.19 -29.27 12.41
CA GLY A 103 -9.80 -28.76 13.72
C GLY A 103 -8.94 -27.49 13.65
N ASN A 104 -7.96 -27.43 12.75
CA ASN A 104 -7.12 -26.22 12.61
C ASN A 104 -7.91 -25.04 12.02
N ARG A 105 -8.90 -25.28 11.15
CA ARG A 105 -9.81 -24.21 10.70
C ARG A 105 -10.64 -23.65 11.85
N GLN A 106 -11.12 -24.52 12.74
CA GLN A 106 -11.83 -24.12 13.95
C GLN A 106 -10.92 -23.33 14.91
N LYS A 107 -9.65 -23.76 15.08
CA LYS A 107 -8.65 -23.02 15.86
C LYS A 107 -8.42 -21.60 15.30
N VAL A 108 -8.32 -21.43 13.98
CA VAL A 108 -8.19 -20.10 13.33
C VAL A 108 -9.36 -19.19 13.72
N ALA A 109 -10.61 -19.66 13.58
CA ALA A 109 -11.78 -18.86 13.91
C ALA A 109 -11.88 -18.55 15.42
N LEU A 110 -11.58 -19.54 16.28
CA LEU A 110 -11.52 -19.34 17.73
C LEU A 110 -10.46 -18.33 18.12
N LEU A 111 -9.29 -18.37 17.49
CA LEU A 111 -8.20 -17.44 17.75
C LEU A 111 -8.59 -16.02 17.35
N ALA A 112 -9.14 -15.83 16.15
CA ALA A 112 -9.61 -14.52 15.70
C ALA A 112 -10.69 -13.95 16.66
N ALA A 113 -11.65 -14.79 17.08
CA ALA A 113 -12.68 -14.41 18.04
C ALA A 113 -12.11 -14.07 19.43
N ALA A 114 -11.20 -14.89 19.95
CA ALA A 114 -10.58 -14.70 21.26
C ALA A 114 -9.66 -13.48 21.28
N ALA A 115 -8.86 -13.29 20.23
CA ALA A 115 -7.97 -12.14 20.09
C ALA A 115 -8.75 -10.83 20.09
N HIS A 116 -9.89 -10.78 19.38
CA HIS A 116 -10.80 -9.64 19.42
C HIS A 116 -11.42 -9.43 20.81
N ALA A 117 -12.06 -10.45 21.36
CA ALA A 117 -12.81 -10.31 22.62
C ALA A 117 -11.90 -9.94 23.81
N LEU A 118 -10.64 -10.38 23.78
CA LEU A 118 -9.65 -10.05 24.80
C LEU A 118 -9.04 -8.66 24.60
N SER A 119 -8.91 -8.19 23.35
CA SER A 119 -8.49 -6.82 23.06
C SER A 119 -9.57 -5.83 23.54
N ALA A 120 -10.82 -6.04 23.13
CA ALA A 120 -11.96 -5.21 23.53
C ALA A 120 -12.20 -5.15 25.06
N ARG A 121 -11.81 -6.19 25.81
CA ARG A 121 -11.92 -6.21 27.29
C ARG A 121 -10.76 -5.51 28.00
N ARG A 122 -9.56 -5.40 27.40
CA ARG A 122 -8.44 -4.62 27.98
C ARG A 122 -8.55 -3.13 27.69
N ASP A 123 -9.26 -2.75 26.63
CA ASP A 123 -9.43 -1.34 26.23
C ASP A 123 -10.31 -0.53 27.21
N LEU A 124 -10.80 -1.12 28.29
CA LEU A 124 -11.37 -0.38 29.43
C LEU A 124 -10.32 0.36 30.29
N ALA A 125 -9.03 0.34 29.93
CA ALA A 125 -7.99 1.10 30.65
C ALA A 125 -6.86 1.70 29.78
N ALA A 126 -6.93 1.68 28.45
CA ALA A 126 -5.80 2.11 27.61
C ALA A 126 -6.20 2.85 26.32
N GLY A 127 -6.98 3.93 26.46
CA GLY A 127 -7.02 4.99 25.45
C GLY A 127 -6.14 6.16 25.92
N LEU A 128 -4.99 6.39 25.27
CA LEU A 128 -4.16 7.57 25.54
C LEU A 128 -4.83 8.89 25.11
N LEU A 129 -5.89 8.82 24.29
CA LEU A 129 -6.82 9.92 24.09
C LEU A 129 -8.25 9.36 24.04
N PRO A 130 -9.20 9.88 24.83
CA PRO A 130 -10.61 9.55 24.63
C PRO A 130 -11.03 9.99 23.22
N PRO A 131 -11.91 9.25 22.53
CA PRO A 131 -12.63 9.82 21.40
C PRO A 131 -13.37 11.04 21.93
N ARG A 132 -12.91 12.24 21.54
CA ARG A 132 -13.61 13.49 21.83
C ARG A 132 -15.01 13.33 21.25
N LEU A 133 -16.02 13.26 22.14
CA LEU A 133 -17.40 13.45 21.74
C LEU A 133 -17.46 14.81 21.04
N GLY A 134 -17.86 14.80 19.76
CA GLY A 134 -18.09 16.02 19.01
C GLY A 134 -19.14 16.89 19.71
N PRO A 135 -19.17 18.20 19.45
CA PRO A 135 -20.15 19.10 20.04
C PRO A 135 -21.58 18.54 19.86
N ALA A 136 -22.39 18.61 20.91
CA ALA A 136 -23.80 18.17 20.88
C ALA A 136 -24.64 18.93 19.84
N THR A 137 -24.13 20.06 19.36
CA THR A 137 -24.71 20.88 18.30
C THR A 137 -23.78 20.84 17.07
N ALA A 138 -24.29 20.27 15.98
CA ALA A 138 -23.57 20.26 14.71
C ALA A 138 -23.38 21.71 14.20
N ALA A 139 -22.14 22.08 13.88
CA ALA A 139 -21.83 23.36 13.24
C ALA A 139 -22.66 23.51 11.95
N PRO A 140 -23.16 24.71 11.59
CA PRO A 140 -24.05 24.92 10.43
C PRO A 140 -23.50 24.36 9.12
N GLY A 141 -22.16 24.29 8.99
CA GLY A 141 -21.47 23.68 7.86
C GLY A 141 -21.78 22.19 7.67
N LEU A 142 -22.02 21.40 8.73
CA LEU A 142 -22.30 19.96 8.65
C LEU A 142 -23.65 19.61 8.00
N ARG A 143 -24.48 20.61 7.68
CA ARG A 143 -25.76 20.43 6.98
C ARG A 143 -25.59 20.32 5.46
N SER A 144 -24.44 20.69 4.90
CA SER A 144 -24.20 20.59 3.47
C SER A 144 -23.36 19.36 3.12
N PRO A 145 -23.76 18.57 2.09
CA PRO A 145 -22.97 17.43 1.61
C PRO A 145 -21.53 17.83 1.23
N LEU A 146 -21.35 19.05 0.73
CA LEU A 146 -20.05 19.59 0.33
C LEU A 146 -19.11 19.83 1.52
N ALA A 147 -19.61 20.33 2.64
CA ALA A 147 -18.79 20.54 3.82
C ALA A 147 -18.41 19.22 4.50
N LEU A 148 -19.31 18.24 4.49
CA LEU A 148 -19.00 16.86 4.91
C LEU A 148 -17.94 16.25 4.00
N ALA A 149 -18.10 16.35 2.68
CA ALA A 149 -17.12 15.87 1.71
C ALA A 149 -15.76 16.55 1.91
N TRP A 150 -15.73 17.86 2.14
CA TRP A 150 -14.51 18.58 2.44
C TRP A 150 -13.87 18.11 3.75
N GLN A 151 -14.63 17.95 4.84
CA GLN A 151 -14.06 17.47 6.10
C GLN A 151 -13.52 16.04 6.03
N LEU A 152 -14.22 15.15 5.31
CA LEU A 152 -13.80 13.76 5.13
C LEU A 152 -12.56 13.67 4.24
N HIS A 153 -12.54 14.43 3.15
CA HIS A 153 -11.54 14.30 2.11
C HIS A 153 -10.44 15.35 2.18
N ARG A 154 -10.47 16.36 3.07
CA ARG A 154 -9.43 17.41 3.14
C ARG A 154 -8.02 16.86 3.21
N GLY A 155 -7.80 15.76 3.94
CA GLY A 155 -6.49 15.12 4.04
C GLY A 155 -6.05 14.47 2.73
N GLN A 156 -6.99 13.81 2.03
CA GLN A 156 -6.75 13.27 0.69
C GLN A 156 -6.58 14.38 -0.33
N VAL A 157 -7.43 15.41 -0.34
CA VAL A 157 -7.35 16.54 -1.28
C VAL A 157 -6.02 17.27 -1.10
N VAL A 158 -5.63 17.61 0.14
CA VAL A 158 -4.33 18.21 0.41
C VAL A 158 -3.19 17.28 0.01
N GLY A 159 -3.26 15.99 0.36
CA GLY A 159 -2.23 15.01 -0.01
C GLY A 159 -2.08 14.84 -1.53
N TRP A 160 -3.19 14.75 -2.27
CA TRP A 160 -3.19 14.66 -3.73
C TRP A 160 -2.76 15.98 -4.37
N SER A 161 -3.19 17.15 -3.86
CA SER A 161 -2.73 18.44 -4.36
C SER A 161 -1.23 18.63 -4.15
N VAL A 162 -0.69 18.23 -3.00
CA VAL A 162 0.76 18.22 -2.76
C VAL A 162 1.46 17.22 -3.67
N GLY A 163 0.92 16.00 -3.81
CA GLY A 163 1.46 14.98 -4.71
C GLY A 163 1.46 15.39 -6.18
N PHE A 164 0.41 16.05 -6.66
CA PHE A 164 0.34 16.61 -8.01
C PHE A 164 1.22 17.84 -8.18
N ALA A 165 1.37 18.69 -7.17
CA ALA A 165 2.30 19.81 -7.22
C ALA A 165 3.75 19.32 -7.27
N VAL A 166 4.11 18.36 -6.43
CA VAL A 166 5.43 17.72 -6.40
C VAL A 166 5.69 16.92 -7.67
N GLY A 167 4.73 16.11 -8.10
CA GLY A 167 4.80 15.32 -9.33
C GLY A 167 4.81 16.20 -10.58
N GLY A 168 4.07 17.31 -10.58
CA GLY A 168 4.04 18.31 -11.64
C GLY A 168 5.32 19.14 -11.71
N LEU A 169 5.94 19.45 -10.56
CA LEU A 169 7.28 20.04 -10.51
C LEU A 169 8.34 19.05 -11.01
N ALA A 170 8.26 17.78 -10.59
CA ALA A 170 9.17 16.73 -11.06
C ALA A 170 9.01 16.45 -12.57
N LEU A 171 7.78 16.38 -13.08
CA LEU A 171 7.49 16.20 -14.51
C LEU A 171 7.79 17.47 -15.32
N GLY A 172 7.54 18.66 -14.75
CA GLY A 172 7.88 19.95 -15.35
C GLY A 172 9.39 20.14 -15.47
N GLY A 173 10.15 19.71 -14.47
CA GLY A 173 11.60 19.59 -14.52
C GLY A 173 12.07 18.51 -15.50
N ALA A 174 11.32 17.42 -15.67
CA ALA A 174 11.64 16.42 -16.70
C ALA A 174 11.50 16.97 -18.13
N VAL A 175 10.71 18.02 -18.36
CA VAL A 175 10.65 18.73 -19.66
C VAL A 175 11.96 19.49 -19.95
N SER A 176 12.76 19.87 -18.94
CA SER A 176 14.08 20.49 -19.15
C SER A 176 15.20 19.47 -19.42
N GLY A 177 14.94 18.18 -19.23
CA GLY A 177 15.76 17.08 -19.76
C GLY A 177 17.22 17.05 -19.28
N GLY A 178 17.54 17.61 -18.11
CA GLY A 178 18.91 17.83 -17.64
C GLY A 178 19.08 17.90 -16.13
N LEU A 179 20.11 18.64 -15.68
CA LEU A 179 20.52 18.75 -14.27
C LEU A 179 19.43 19.33 -13.37
N GLU A 180 18.71 20.35 -13.85
CA GLU A 180 17.66 21.04 -13.09
C GLU A 180 16.51 20.09 -12.74
N GLY A 181 16.00 19.35 -13.72
CA GLY A 181 14.94 18.36 -13.48
C GLY A 181 15.33 17.26 -12.50
N GLN A 182 16.61 16.85 -12.49
CA GLN A 182 17.11 15.85 -11.54
C GLN A 182 17.26 16.42 -10.12
N ILE A 183 17.65 17.68 -10.00
CA ILE A 183 17.68 18.40 -8.72
C ILE A 183 16.26 18.54 -8.16
N ASP A 184 15.30 18.93 -9.01
CA ASP A 184 13.90 19.06 -8.62
C ASP A 184 13.32 17.73 -8.15
N LEU A 185 13.53 16.65 -8.92
CA LEU A 185 13.10 15.30 -8.54
C LEU A 185 13.76 14.81 -7.26
N GLY A 186 15.08 15.01 -7.11
CA GLY A 186 15.83 14.63 -5.91
C GLY A 186 15.40 15.40 -4.67
N THR A 187 15.12 16.70 -4.82
CA THR A 187 14.63 17.56 -3.73
C THR A 187 13.21 17.21 -3.36
N ALA A 188 12.32 16.98 -4.34
CA ALA A 188 10.96 16.50 -4.16
C ALA A 188 10.93 15.17 -3.39
N ALA A 189 11.70 14.18 -3.85
CA ALA A 189 11.80 12.88 -3.21
C ALA A 189 12.42 12.97 -1.80
N GLY A 190 13.46 13.79 -1.64
CA GLY A 190 14.12 14.02 -0.35
C GLY A 190 13.19 14.69 0.67
N LEU A 191 12.42 15.70 0.27
CA LEU A 191 11.41 16.34 1.11
C LEU A 191 10.26 15.37 1.44
N GLY A 192 9.76 14.62 0.46
CA GLY A 192 8.71 13.62 0.67
C GLY A 192 9.15 12.52 1.65
N TYR A 193 10.39 12.04 1.52
CA TYR A 193 10.98 11.07 2.44
C TYR A 193 11.18 11.67 3.83
N GLY A 194 11.76 12.87 3.91
CA GLY A 194 12.04 13.54 5.19
C GLY A 194 10.77 13.91 5.96
N LEU A 195 9.72 14.35 5.27
CA LEU A 195 8.42 14.65 5.88
C LEU A 195 7.67 13.40 6.33
N SER A 196 7.80 12.28 5.60
CA SER A 196 7.13 11.02 5.96
C SER A 196 7.83 10.26 7.09
N THR A 197 9.15 10.41 7.23
CA THR A 197 9.96 9.73 8.24
C THR A 197 10.35 10.62 9.43
N GLY A 198 10.14 11.93 9.33
CA GLY A 198 10.54 12.92 10.32
C GLY A 198 12.05 13.25 10.33
N ASP A 199 12.82 12.74 9.37
CA ASP A 199 14.27 12.91 9.26
C ASP A 199 14.64 13.72 8.00
N LEU A 200 14.57 15.05 8.11
CA LEU A 200 14.97 15.98 7.05
C LEU A 200 16.50 16.01 6.85
N GLY A 201 17.29 15.47 7.78
CA GLY A 201 18.75 15.47 7.71
C GLY A 201 19.29 14.63 6.55
N ARG A 202 18.48 13.71 5.99
CA ARG A 202 18.88 12.85 4.87
C ARG A 202 18.68 13.48 3.49
N LEU A 203 18.14 14.69 3.40
CA LEU A 203 17.89 15.36 2.12
C LEU A 203 19.14 15.42 1.23
N PRO A 204 20.35 15.77 1.71
CA PRO A 204 21.55 15.78 0.87
C PRO A 204 21.94 14.39 0.33
N GLN A 205 21.64 13.33 1.08
CA GLN A 205 21.93 11.95 0.67
C GLN A 205 20.96 11.48 -0.41
N VAL A 206 19.68 11.82 -0.28
CA VAL A 206 18.66 11.53 -1.29
C VAL A 206 18.91 12.33 -2.57
N LEU A 207 19.28 13.61 -2.45
CA LEU A 207 19.66 14.45 -3.58
C LEU A 207 20.93 13.91 -4.26
N GLY A 208 21.95 13.55 -3.47
CA GLY A 208 23.17 12.94 -3.99
C GLY A 208 22.89 11.64 -4.72
N ALA A 209 22.05 10.77 -4.17
CA ALA A 209 21.61 9.54 -4.82
C ALA A 209 20.86 9.82 -6.13
N ALA A 210 19.98 10.83 -6.16
CA ALA A 210 19.28 11.24 -7.37
C ALA A 210 20.23 11.72 -8.47
N LEU A 211 21.27 12.49 -8.12
CA LEU A 211 22.26 12.99 -9.09
C LEU A 211 23.09 11.89 -9.72
N VAL A 212 23.25 10.73 -9.08
CA VAL A 212 24.00 9.59 -9.66
C VAL A 212 23.28 8.97 -10.87
N TYR A 213 21.96 9.18 -11.00
CA TYR A 213 21.19 8.75 -12.17
C TYR A 213 21.32 9.69 -13.39
N LEU A 214 21.94 10.86 -13.22
CA LEU A 214 22.00 11.90 -14.24
C LEU A 214 22.63 11.43 -15.58
N PRO A 215 23.73 10.65 -15.59
CA PRO A 215 24.29 10.13 -16.85
C PRO A 215 23.31 9.24 -17.62
N ALA A 216 22.53 8.39 -16.93
CA ALA A 216 21.53 7.54 -17.58
C ALA A 216 20.41 8.38 -18.22
N VAL A 217 19.95 9.43 -17.53
CA VAL A 217 18.97 10.38 -18.07
C VAL A 217 19.52 11.10 -19.31
N TRP A 218 20.79 11.50 -19.31
CA TRP A 218 21.41 12.10 -20.48
C TRP A 218 21.54 11.15 -21.67
N VAL A 219 21.78 9.85 -21.43
CA VAL A 219 21.74 8.86 -22.51
C VAL A 219 20.34 8.83 -23.13
N MET A 220 19.29 8.85 -22.31
CA MET A 220 17.91 8.88 -22.80
C MET A 220 17.60 10.14 -23.64
N THR A 221 18.00 11.31 -23.14
CA THR A 221 17.86 12.59 -23.87
C THR A 221 18.69 12.57 -25.16
N GLY A 222 19.90 12.00 -25.12
CA GLY A 222 20.78 11.82 -26.27
C GLY A 222 20.17 10.93 -27.35
N ILE A 223 19.54 9.80 -26.99
CA ILE A 223 18.81 8.94 -27.94
C ILE A 223 17.70 9.73 -28.62
N ALA A 224 16.88 10.47 -27.84
CA ALA A 224 15.81 11.27 -28.40
C ALA A 224 16.34 12.36 -29.35
N ALA A 225 17.39 13.08 -28.95
CA ALA A 225 18.05 14.09 -29.78
C ALA A 225 18.65 13.50 -31.06
N ALA A 226 19.28 12.32 -30.99
CA ALA A 226 19.82 11.60 -32.13
C ALA A 226 18.70 11.16 -33.09
N LEU A 227 17.58 10.64 -32.58
CA LEU A 227 16.41 10.27 -33.37
C LEU A 227 15.80 11.49 -34.07
N VAL A 228 15.57 12.58 -33.34
CA VAL A 228 15.02 13.82 -33.91
C VAL A 228 15.95 14.40 -34.97
N GLY A 229 17.26 14.40 -34.70
CA GLY A 229 18.27 14.94 -35.61
C GLY A 229 18.42 14.11 -36.88
N LEU A 230 18.62 12.80 -36.76
CA LEU A 230 18.92 11.91 -37.89
C LEU A 230 17.66 11.43 -38.62
N LEU A 231 16.57 11.15 -37.90
CA LEU A 231 15.38 10.45 -38.39
C LEU A 231 14.10 11.11 -37.83
N PRO A 232 13.73 12.32 -38.29
CA PRO A 232 12.64 13.12 -37.71
C PRO A 232 11.27 12.42 -37.74
N ARG A 233 11.06 11.56 -38.74
CA ARG A 233 9.84 10.77 -38.88
C ARG A 233 9.65 9.80 -37.71
N LEU A 234 10.72 9.49 -36.98
CA LEU A 234 10.74 8.66 -35.79
C LEU A 234 10.90 9.48 -34.50
N ALA A 235 10.76 10.81 -34.54
CA ALA A 235 10.85 11.64 -33.33
C ALA A 235 9.89 11.17 -32.23
N MET A 236 8.66 10.81 -32.62
CA MET A 236 7.66 10.29 -31.67
C MET A 236 8.02 8.90 -31.12
N ALA A 237 8.84 8.13 -31.84
CA ALA A 237 9.32 6.82 -31.38
C ALA A 237 10.31 6.94 -30.21
N GLY A 238 10.89 8.13 -29.96
CA GLY A 238 11.71 8.39 -28.77
C GLY A 238 10.95 8.16 -27.45
N TRP A 239 9.65 8.46 -27.41
CA TRP A 239 8.79 8.12 -26.27
C TRP A 239 8.62 6.62 -26.09
N GLY A 240 8.56 5.87 -27.21
CA GLY A 240 8.49 4.41 -27.18
C GLY A 240 9.74 3.78 -26.59
N VAL A 241 10.92 4.37 -26.82
CA VAL A 241 12.18 3.91 -26.20
C VAL A 241 12.16 4.12 -24.68
N TRP A 242 11.72 5.30 -24.23
CA TRP A 242 11.55 5.59 -22.78
C TRP A 242 10.59 4.61 -22.11
N VAL A 243 9.39 4.47 -22.66
CA VAL A 243 8.36 3.58 -22.12
C VAL A 243 8.85 2.13 -22.16
N GLY A 244 9.52 1.72 -23.24
CA GLY A 244 10.10 0.39 -23.38
C GLY A 244 11.11 0.07 -22.28
N PHE A 245 12.05 0.97 -22.00
CA PHE A 245 13.02 0.77 -20.91
C PHE A 245 12.39 0.77 -19.53
N ILE A 246 11.41 1.65 -19.27
CA ILE A 246 10.67 1.64 -17.99
C ILE A 246 9.94 0.30 -17.82
N LEU A 247 9.26 -0.18 -18.86
CA LEU A 247 8.57 -1.47 -18.81
C LEU A 247 9.56 -2.61 -18.59
N LEU A 248 10.67 -2.65 -19.34
CA LEU A 248 11.69 -3.69 -19.16
C LEU A 248 12.28 -3.67 -17.75
N ASP A 249 12.51 -2.49 -17.16
CA ASP A 249 12.99 -2.37 -15.77
C ASP A 249 11.95 -2.89 -14.76
N VAL A 250 10.68 -2.50 -14.91
CA VAL A 250 9.59 -2.98 -14.05
C VAL A 250 9.42 -4.50 -14.16
N PHE A 251 9.43 -5.07 -15.37
CA PHE A 251 9.35 -6.53 -15.57
C PHE A 251 10.64 -7.24 -15.15
N GLY A 252 11.78 -6.57 -15.23
CA GLY A 252 13.07 -7.02 -14.70
C GLY A 252 13.03 -7.20 -13.18
N MET A 253 12.45 -6.24 -12.45
CA MET A 253 12.22 -6.34 -11.01
C MET A 253 11.32 -7.52 -10.62
N LEU A 254 10.45 -7.96 -11.53
CA LEU A 254 9.59 -9.15 -11.36
C LEU A 254 10.32 -10.47 -11.72
N GLY A 255 11.57 -10.41 -12.17
CA GLY A 255 12.36 -11.57 -12.60
C GLY A 255 11.86 -12.19 -13.91
N GLN A 256 11.15 -11.42 -14.75
CA GLN A 256 10.52 -11.92 -15.97
C GLN A 256 11.28 -11.59 -17.26
N VAL A 257 12.43 -10.90 -17.16
CA VAL A 257 13.20 -10.41 -18.31
C VAL A 257 14.62 -10.99 -18.26
N ASP A 258 15.15 -11.35 -19.42
CA ASP A 258 16.52 -11.85 -19.58
C ASP A 258 17.55 -10.76 -19.19
N GLU A 259 18.63 -11.18 -18.52
CA GLU A 259 19.72 -10.32 -18.08
C GLU A 259 20.34 -9.54 -19.25
N LYS A 260 20.43 -10.13 -20.44
CA LYS A 260 20.94 -9.45 -21.64
C LYS A 260 20.08 -8.27 -22.08
N LEU A 261 18.77 -8.33 -21.85
CA LEU A 261 17.86 -7.23 -22.16
C LEU A 261 17.93 -6.13 -21.10
N LEU A 262 18.18 -6.50 -19.84
CA LEU A 262 18.39 -5.55 -18.75
C LEU A 262 19.72 -4.79 -18.90
N ASP A 263 20.76 -5.45 -19.43
CA ASP A 263 22.06 -4.83 -19.71
C ASP A 263 21.99 -3.71 -20.77
N ILE A 264 20.94 -3.66 -21.59
CA ILE A 264 20.76 -2.59 -22.58
C ILE A 264 20.26 -1.30 -21.91
N ILE A 265 19.60 -1.42 -20.75
CA ILE A 265 18.94 -0.31 -20.07
C ILE A 265 19.99 0.56 -19.37
N PRO A 266 20.12 1.85 -19.68
CA PRO A 266 21.17 2.69 -19.05
C PRO A 266 21.04 2.82 -17.52
N PHE A 267 19.84 2.62 -16.97
CA PHE A 267 19.57 2.69 -15.54
C PHE A 267 20.11 1.51 -14.73
N THR A 268 20.33 0.34 -15.34
CA THR A 268 20.84 -0.86 -14.63
C THR A 268 22.33 -0.74 -14.32
N HIS A 269 23.06 0.10 -15.06
CA HIS A 269 24.48 0.39 -14.87
C HIS A 269 24.76 1.44 -13.79
N VAL A 270 23.72 2.07 -13.24
CA VAL A 270 23.89 3.11 -12.21
C VAL A 270 24.30 2.45 -10.88
N PRO A 271 25.44 2.85 -10.28
CA PRO A 271 25.95 2.21 -9.07
C PRO A 271 25.06 2.50 -7.85
N TRP A 272 24.87 1.49 -7.02
CA TRP A 272 24.10 1.60 -5.78
C TRP A 272 24.89 2.39 -4.70
N VAL A 273 24.67 3.70 -4.66
CA VAL A 273 25.37 4.66 -3.77
C VAL A 273 25.19 4.33 -2.28
N VAL A 274 24.09 3.67 -1.91
CA VAL A 274 23.71 3.38 -0.52
C VAL A 274 24.62 2.33 0.15
N LEU A 275 25.45 1.59 -0.61
CA LEU A 275 26.30 0.50 -0.09
C LEU A 275 27.81 0.83 -0.02
N GLY A 276 28.21 2.09 -0.23
CA GLY A 276 29.58 2.55 0.05
C GLY A 276 30.66 2.17 -0.99
N GLN A 277 30.32 1.40 -2.04
CA GLN A 277 31.22 1.15 -3.17
C GLN A 277 30.86 2.05 -4.36
N MET A 278 31.43 3.26 -4.40
CA MET A 278 31.26 4.15 -5.54
C MET A 278 32.21 3.77 -6.68
N SER A 279 31.79 2.85 -7.53
CA SER A 279 32.44 2.63 -8.83
C SER A 279 32.06 3.76 -9.78
N THR A 280 33.02 4.58 -10.18
CA THR A 280 32.81 5.71 -11.11
C THR A 280 32.84 5.29 -12.57
N ALA A 281 33.35 4.10 -12.89
CA ALA A 281 33.51 3.62 -14.26
C ALA A 281 32.21 3.58 -15.07
N PRO A 282 31.07 3.07 -14.54
CA PRO A 282 29.80 3.07 -15.27
C PRO A 282 29.29 4.49 -15.57
N LEU A 283 29.48 5.43 -14.64
CA LEU A 283 29.05 6.82 -14.80
C LEU A 283 29.81 7.52 -15.94
N VAL A 284 31.12 7.28 -16.03
CA VAL A 284 31.95 7.81 -17.12
C VAL A 284 31.52 7.20 -18.46
N GLY A 285 31.26 5.90 -18.50
CA GLY A 285 30.78 5.21 -19.69
C GLY A 285 29.44 5.77 -20.19
N LEU A 286 28.45 5.89 -19.32
CA LEU A 286 27.14 6.47 -19.64
C LEU A 286 27.25 7.91 -20.13
N THR A 287 28.09 8.73 -19.47
CA THR A 287 28.30 10.13 -19.86
C THR A 287 28.93 10.23 -21.25
N ALA A 288 29.91 9.37 -21.57
CA ALA A 288 30.53 9.32 -22.89
C ALA A 288 29.52 8.91 -23.97
N VAL A 289 28.69 7.90 -23.72
CA VAL A 289 27.61 7.48 -24.62
C VAL A 289 26.62 8.62 -24.86
N ALA A 290 26.20 9.31 -23.80
CA ALA A 290 25.30 10.45 -23.90
C ALA A 290 25.90 11.58 -24.76
N ALA A 291 27.19 11.90 -24.56
CA ALA A 291 27.89 12.92 -25.35
C ALA A 291 27.96 12.57 -26.84
N VAL A 292 28.24 11.29 -27.17
CA VAL A 292 28.24 10.80 -28.56
C VAL A 292 26.84 10.94 -29.18
N LEU A 293 25.80 10.51 -28.48
CA LEU A 293 24.42 10.59 -28.97
C LEU A 293 23.96 12.04 -29.18
N ALA A 294 24.30 12.94 -28.25
CA ALA A 294 24.02 14.35 -28.38
C ALA A 294 24.75 14.96 -29.59
N ALA A 295 26.03 14.64 -29.79
CA ALA A 295 26.79 15.07 -30.95
C ALA A 295 26.17 14.58 -32.27
N LEU A 296 25.73 13.31 -32.32
CA LEU A 296 25.01 12.75 -33.46
C LEU A 296 23.70 13.49 -33.74
N GLY A 297 22.93 13.82 -32.70
CA GLY A 297 21.72 14.63 -32.82
C GLY A 297 22.00 16.02 -33.40
N VAL A 298 22.99 16.74 -32.88
CA VAL A 298 23.39 18.06 -33.38
C VAL A 298 23.87 18.00 -34.83
N VAL A 299 24.71 17.02 -35.18
CA VAL A 299 25.17 16.83 -36.56
C VAL A 299 23.99 16.51 -37.49
N GLY A 300 23.04 15.68 -37.04
CA GLY A 300 21.83 15.34 -37.79
C GLY A 300 20.96 16.58 -38.07
N LEU A 301 20.76 17.43 -37.07
CA LEU A 301 20.04 18.70 -37.22
C LEU A 301 20.74 19.64 -38.20
N ARG A 302 22.04 19.87 -38.02
CA ARG A 302 22.82 20.77 -38.89
C ARG A 302 22.83 20.34 -40.36
N ARG A 303 22.84 19.04 -40.64
CA ARG A 303 22.77 18.52 -42.02
C ARG A 303 21.42 18.79 -42.69
N ARG A 304 20.37 19.01 -41.91
CA ARG A 304 19.00 19.20 -42.41
C ARG A 304 18.63 20.66 -42.58
N ASP A 305 19.29 21.55 -41.84
CA ASP A 305 19.13 23.01 -42.03
C ASP A 305 19.86 23.51 -43.31
N LEU A 306 20.72 22.67 -43.91
CA LEU A 306 21.48 22.98 -45.13
C LEU A 306 20.86 22.39 -46.42
N ALA A 307 19.74 21.68 -46.34
CA ALA A 307 19.08 20.99 -47.45
C ALA A 307 17.66 21.52 -47.68
#